data_AF-A0A4R8TLD0-F1
#
_entry.id   AF-A0A4R8TLD0-F1
#
_cell.length_a   1.000
_cell.length_b   1.000
_cell.length_c   1.000
_cell.angle_alpha   90.00
_cell.angle_beta   90.00
_cell.angle_gamma   90.00
#
_symmetry.space_group_name_H-M   'P 1'
#
loop_
_entity.id
_entity.type
_entity.pdbx_description
1 polymer ?
#
loop_
_entity_poly.entity_id
_entity_poly.type
_entity_poly.pdbx_seq_one_letter_code
_entity_poly.pdbx_strand_id
1 'polypeptide(L)'
;MKTTPGGEGDQRLSNLPGVEDEEAAVTKLVEKYAPVEQLKQPSVTQAVDSLRRHTIAYFACHGTSDVQYPSQSALVLQKSRIEGQTEVYVQDRLTMGGLSNIKLQRARLAYLSACSTAQSKSGQHRDEVLHVW
;
A
#
# COMPACT_ATOMS: atom_id res chain seq x y z
N MET A 1 11.55 -7.22 1.46
CA MET A 1 10.82 -7.06 2.75
C MET A 1 10.55 -8.41 3.42
N LYS A 2 10.93 -8.55 4.69
CA LYS A 2 10.53 -9.70 5.53
C LYS A 2 9.01 -9.70 5.68
N THR A 3 8.40 -10.89 5.52
CA THR A 3 6.97 -11.18 5.49
C THR A 3 6.12 -10.16 6.23
N THR A 4 5.12 -9.58 5.56
CA THR A 4 4.03 -8.92 6.29
C THR A 4 3.46 -9.96 7.27
N PRO A 5 3.46 -9.68 8.58
CA PRO A 5 2.96 -10.61 9.60
C PRO A 5 1.53 -11.02 9.29
N GLY A 6 1.08 -12.19 9.76
CA GLY A 6 -0.35 -12.49 9.76
C GLY A 6 -1.06 -11.57 10.77
N GLY A 7 -2.24 -11.05 10.43
CA GLY A 7 -3.17 -10.51 11.42
C GLY A 7 -4.03 -11.63 12.01
N GLU A 8 -4.69 -11.41 13.15
CA GLU A 8 -5.68 -12.36 13.66
C GLU A 8 -6.80 -12.56 12.62
N GLY A 9 -6.92 -13.77 12.08
CA GLY A 9 -7.87 -14.10 11.01
C GLY A 9 -7.39 -13.81 9.58
N ASP A 10 -6.22 -13.19 9.42
CA ASP A 10 -5.66 -12.83 8.11
C ASP A 10 -4.66 -13.87 7.60
N GLN A 11 -4.75 -14.19 6.31
CA GLN A 11 -3.82 -15.11 5.67
C GLN A 11 -2.41 -14.52 5.66
N ARG A 12 -1.42 -15.31 6.08
CA ARG A 12 -0.01 -14.92 6.05
C ARG A 12 0.42 -14.67 4.60
N LEU A 13 0.85 -13.45 4.30
CA LEU A 13 1.27 -13.06 2.97
C LEU A 13 2.73 -13.47 2.72
N SER A 14 3.02 -13.88 1.48
CA SER A 14 4.36 -14.27 1.06
C SER A 14 5.31 -13.07 0.99
N ASN A 15 6.61 -13.33 0.97
CA ASN A 15 7.61 -12.30 0.71
C ASN A 15 7.46 -11.76 -0.72
N LEU A 16 7.69 -10.46 -0.89
CA LEU A 16 7.85 -9.81 -2.19
C LEU A 16 9.34 -9.48 -2.38
N PRO A 17 10.16 -10.40 -2.92
CA PRO A 17 11.60 -10.20 -3.02
C PRO A 17 11.97 -9.05 -3.97
N GLY A 18 11.16 -8.80 -5.01
CA GLY A 18 11.41 -7.74 -5.99
C GLY A 18 11.09 -6.32 -5.54
N VAL A 19 10.47 -6.13 -4.37
CA VAL A 19 10.05 -4.79 -3.90
C VAL A 19 11.25 -3.88 -3.65
N GLU A 20 12.35 -4.42 -3.14
CA GLU A 20 13.55 -3.62 -2.87
C GLU A 20 14.22 -3.15 -4.16
N ASP A 21 14.26 -4.02 -5.18
CA ASP A 21 14.80 -3.68 -6.50
C ASP A 21 13.91 -2.66 -7.23
N GLU A 22 12.58 -2.85 -7.16
CA GLU A 22 11.60 -1.96 -7.79
C GLU A 22 11.62 -0.58 -7.14
N GLU A 23 11.62 -0.51 -5.81
CA GLU A 23 11.71 0.75 -5.08
C GLU A 23 13.01 1.50 -5.40
N ALA A 24 14.14 0.80 -5.45
CA ALA A 24 15.43 1.39 -5.81
C ALA A 24 15.42 1.94 -7.25
N ALA A 25 14.83 1.21 -8.19
CA ALA A 25 14.71 1.63 -9.58
C ALA A 25 13.81 2.88 -9.74
N VAL A 26 12.63 2.88 -9.10
CA VAL A 26 11.69 4.01 -9.16
C VAL A 26 12.29 5.25 -8.49
N THR A 27 12.86 5.09 -7.29
CA THR A 27 13.53 6.18 -6.57
C THR A 27 14.59 6.84 -7.43
N LYS A 28 15.53 6.04 -7.98
CA LYS A 28 16.63 6.54 -8.82
C LYS A 28 16.15 7.30 -10.05
N LEU A 29 14.97 6.96 -10.57
CA LEU A 29 14.36 7.65 -11.69
C LEU A 29 13.71 8.97 -11.26
N VAL A 30 12.92 8.95 -10.18
CA VAL A 30 12.10 10.09 -9.73
C VAL A 30 12.94 11.17 -9.04
N GLU A 31 13.97 10.81 -8.28
CA GLU A 31 14.86 11.75 -7.58
C GLU A 31 15.55 12.75 -8.51
N LYS A 32 15.64 12.44 -9.80
CA LYS A 32 16.15 13.36 -10.83
C LYS A 32 15.22 14.54 -11.11
N TYR A 33 13.95 14.41 -10.77
CA TYR A 33 12.89 15.36 -11.14
C TYR A 33 12.18 15.95 -9.92
N ALA A 34 12.14 15.25 -8.79
CA ALA A 34 11.48 15.71 -7.57
C ALA A 34 12.10 15.09 -6.31
N PRO A 35 12.00 15.74 -5.14
CA PRO A 35 12.35 15.12 -3.86
C PRO A 35 11.51 13.87 -3.59
N VAL A 36 12.13 12.83 -3.04
CA VAL A 36 11.47 11.55 -2.71
C VAL A 36 11.55 11.30 -1.21
N GLU A 37 10.40 11.04 -0.58
CA GLU A 37 10.32 10.48 0.79
C GLU A 37 10.09 8.97 0.67
N GLN A 38 10.98 8.17 1.25
CA GLN A 38 10.84 6.71 1.32
C GLN A 38 10.32 6.31 2.69
N LEU A 39 9.23 5.53 2.71
CA LEU A 39 8.70 4.92 3.93
C LEU A 39 8.88 3.42 3.86
N LYS A 40 9.80 2.88 4.67
CA LYS A 40 9.99 1.44 4.83
C LYS A 40 9.02 0.95 5.88
N GLN A 41 8.19 -0.03 5.51
CA GLN A 41 7.29 -0.70 6.43
C GLN A 41 6.36 0.24 7.23
N PRO A 42 5.72 1.25 6.60
CA PRO A 42 4.89 2.21 7.33
C PRO A 42 3.60 1.57 7.84
N SER A 43 3.05 2.13 8.91
CA SER A 43 1.64 1.97 9.28
C SER A 43 0.73 2.78 8.34
N VAL A 44 -0.58 2.50 8.39
CA VAL A 44 -1.58 3.28 7.65
C VAL A 44 -1.51 4.75 8.06
N THR A 45 -1.42 5.04 9.36
CA THR A 45 -1.32 6.42 9.86
C THR A 45 -0.12 7.15 9.27
N GLN A 46 1.07 6.54 9.32
CA GLN A 46 2.29 7.13 8.76
C GLN A 46 2.19 7.38 7.26
N ALA A 47 1.65 6.40 6.51
CA ALA A 47 1.46 6.53 5.08
C ALA A 47 0.48 7.68 4.76
N VAL A 48 -0.66 7.74 5.45
CA VAL A 48 -1.67 8.80 5.26
C VAL A 48 -1.14 10.17 5.61
N ASP A 49 -0.38 10.31 6.69
CA ASP A 49 0.23 11.59 7.07
C ASP A 49 1.24 12.07 6.01
N SER A 50 2.01 11.16 5.42
CA SER A 50 2.88 11.48 4.28
C SER A 50 2.08 11.85 3.03
N LEU A 51 1.02 11.11 2.69
CA LEU A 51 0.14 11.40 1.56
C LEU A 51 -0.44 12.83 1.60
N ARG A 52 -0.74 13.35 2.80
CA ARG A 52 -1.25 14.73 2.94
C ARG A 52 -0.24 15.81 2.55
N ARG A 53 1.06 15.49 2.57
CA ARG A 53 2.16 16.42 2.25
C ARG A 53 2.69 16.25 0.81
N HIS A 54 2.36 15.14 0.15
CA HIS A 54 2.91 14.78 -1.15
C HIS A 54 1.84 14.82 -2.26
N THR A 55 2.31 15.00 -3.49
CA THR A 55 1.45 15.06 -4.69
C THR A 55 1.31 13.72 -5.40
N ILE A 56 2.32 12.86 -5.28
CA ILE A 56 2.41 11.54 -5.90
C ILE A 56 2.84 10.55 -4.83
N ALA A 57 2.23 9.36 -4.83
CA ALA A 57 2.64 8.26 -3.98
C ALA A 57 2.77 6.97 -4.77
N TYR A 58 3.77 6.19 -4.40
CA TYR A 58 4.08 4.90 -4.99
C TYR A 58 4.06 3.85 -3.89
N PHE A 59 3.23 2.82 -4.04
CA PHE A 59 3.13 1.72 -3.08
C PHE A 59 3.64 0.42 -3.72
N ALA A 60 4.76 -0.08 -3.20
CA ALA A 60 5.28 -1.41 -3.47
C ALA A 60 4.98 -2.33 -2.27
N CYS A 61 3.75 -2.83 -2.22
CA CYS A 61 3.27 -3.67 -1.13
C CYS A 61 2.22 -4.67 -1.65
N HIS A 62 1.70 -5.52 -0.76
CA HIS A 62 0.59 -6.38 -1.10
C HIS A 62 -0.70 -5.57 -1.23
N GLY A 63 -1.53 -5.97 -2.18
CA GLY A 63 -2.91 -5.51 -2.30
C GLY A 63 -3.85 -6.69 -2.23
N THR A 64 -5.00 -6.50 -1.58
CA THR A 64 -6.09 -7.46 -1.54
C THR A 64 -7.29 -6.87 -2.27
N SER A 65 -7.95 -7.66 -3.11
CA SER A 65 -9.16 -7.25 -3.83
C SER A 65 -10.38 -7.95 -3.24
N ASP A 66 -11.45 -7.19 -2.98
CA ASP A 66 -12.76 -7.71 -2.60
C ASP A 66 -13.76 -7.45 -3.75
N VAL A 67 -14.21 -8.54 -4.37
CA VAL A 67 -15.09 -8.49 -5.54
C VAL A 67 -16.52 -8.08 -5.18
N GLN A 68 -16.97 -8.40 -3.97
CA GLN A 68 -18.33 -8.08 -3.52
C GLN A 68 -18.41 -6.64 -3.02
N TYR A 69 -17.34 -6.17 -2.37
CA TYR A 69 -17.24 -4.84 -1.81
C TYR A 69 -15.92 -4.18 -2.22
N PRO A 70 -15.83 -3.55 -3.41
CA PRO A 70 -14.59 -2.93 -3.89
C PRO A 70 -13.99 -1.90 -2.92
N SER A 71 -14.81 -1.27 -2.07
CA SER A 71 -14.35 -0.36 -1.01
C SER A 71 -13.54 -1.06 0.10
N GLN A 72 -13.66 -2.39 0.23
CA GLN A 72 -12.90 -3.23 1.16
C GLN A 72 -11.60 -3.77 0.57
N SER A 73 -11.38 -3.62 -0.75
CA SER A 73 -10.06 -3.81 -1.34
C SER A 73 -9.05 -2.94 -0.59
N ALA A 74 -7.83 -3.42 -0.35
CA ALA A 74 -6.91 -2.79 0.58
C ALA A 74 -5.45 -2.94 0.18
N LEU A 75 -4.65 -1.96 0.54
CA LEU A 75 -3.19 -2.09 0.62
C LEU A 75 -2.82 -2.62 1.99
N VAL A 76 -1.95 -3.61 2.01
CA VAL A 76 -1.49 -4.25 3.24
C VAL A 76 -0.17 -3.63 3.65
N LEU A 77 -0.24 -2.81 4.69
CA LEU A 77 0.87 -2.16 5.37
C LEU A 77 1.15 -2.90 6.68
N GLN A 78 2.01 -2.35 7.53
CA GLN A 78 2.33 -2.97 8.81
C GLN A 78 2.50 -1.93 9.91
N LYS A 79 2.07 -2.27 11.11
CA LYS A 79 2.31 -1.46 12.31
C LYS A 79 2.94 -2.33 13.37
N SER A 80 3.78 -1.72 14.21
CA SER A 80 4.23 -2.38 15.41
C SER A 80 3.19 -2.23 16.53
N ARG A 81 3.13 -3.25 17.38
CA ARG A 81 2.33 -3.31 18.59
C ARG A 81 3.21 -3.93 19.68
N ILE A 82 3.11 -3.41 20.89
CA ILE A 82 3.76 -4.03 22.04
C ILE A 82 2.81 -5.11 22.60
N GLU A 83 3.29 -6.35 22.63
CA GLU A 83 2.64 -7.47 23.32
C GLU A 83 3.52 -7.92 24.47
N GLY A 84 3.10 -7.57 25.69
CA GLY A 84 3.93 -7.75 26.89
C GLY A 84 5.21 -6.90 26.82
N GLN A 85 6.36 -7.54 26.71
CA GLN A 85 7.68 -6.91 26.56
C GLN A 85 8.25 -7.02 25.15
N THR A 86 7.49 -7.57 24.19
CA THR A 86 7.96 -7.84 22.83
C THR A 86 7.28 -6.91 21.84
N GLU A 87 8.06 -6.33 20.92
CA GLU A 87 7.51 -5.65 19.76
C GLU A 87 7.12 -6.70 18.70
N VAL A 88 5.84 -6.77 18.39
CA VAL A 88 5.30 -7.60 17.32
C VAL A 88 4.80 -6.70 16.20
N TYR A 89 5.00 -7.13 14.97
CA TYR A 89 4.45 -6.46 13.80
C TYR A 89 3.13 -7.14 13.44
N VAL A 90 2.13 -6.36 13.04
CA VAL A 90 0.83 -6.85 12.56
C VAL A 90 0.42 -6.14 11.28
N GLN A 91 -0.49 -6.74 10.51
CA GLN A 91 -1.03 -6.08 9.32
C GLN A 91 -1.79 -4.81 9.70
N ASP A 92 -1.60 -3.77 8.89
CA ASP A 92 -2.38 -2.55 8.95
C ASP A 92 -2.95 -2.29 7.56
N ARG A 93 -4.27 -2.29 7.41
CA ARG A 93 -4.94 -2.34 6.10
C ARG A 93 -5.48 -0.96 5.73
N LEU A 94 -4.95 -0.38 4.65
CA LEU A 94 -5.51 0.83 4.05
C LEU A 94 -6.54 0.42 2.99
N THR A 95 -7.81 0.40 3.37
CA THR A 95 -8.90 0.07 2.44
C THR A 95 -9.14 1.19 1.43
N MET A 96 -9.71 0.87 0.26
CA MET A 96 -10.05 1.84 -0.78
C MET A 96 -11.14 2.80 -0.30
N GLY A 97 -12.12 2.34 0.48
CA GLY A 97 -13.08 3.20 1.16
C GLY A 97 -12.43 4.09 2.22
N GLY A 98 -11.40 3.60 2.91
CA GLY A 98 -10.58 4.40 3.81
C GLY A 98 -9.83 5.50 3.04
N LEU A 99 -9.19 5.14 1.94
CA LEU A 99 -8.43 6.04 1.06
C LEU A 99 -9.32 7.13 0.46
N SER A 100 -10.52 6.78 -0.03
CA SER A 100 -11.47 7.74 -0.62
C SER A 100 -11.98 8.77 0.40
N ASN A 101 -11.96 8.44 1.69
CA ASN A 101 -12.35 9.36 2.76
C ASN A 101 -11.22 10.30 3.21
N ILE A 102 -9.99 10.09 2.72
CA ILE A 102 -8.87 10.97 3.03
C ILE A 102 -8.99 12.20 2.14
N LYS A 103 -9.23 13.36 2.77
CA LYS A 103 -9.11 14.65 2.09
C LYS A 103 -7.65 14.93 1.74
N LEU A 104 -7.23 14.48 0.57
CA LEU A 104 -5.92 14.76 0.00
C LEU A 104 -6.02 16.07 -0.77
N GLN A 105 -5.66 17.19 -0.13
CA GLN A 105 -5.67 18.51 -0.78
C GLN A 105 -4.63 18.64 -1.91
N ARG A 106 -3.67 17.70 -1.98
CA ARG A 106 -2.50 17.78 -2.88
C ARG A 106 -2.16 16.48 -3.63
N ALA A 107 -2.51 15.30 -3.10
CA ALA A 107 -2.17 14.04 -3.77
C ALA A 107 -3.11 13.79 -4.95
N ARG A 108 -2.56 13.66 -6.15
CA ARG A 108 -3.33 13.49 -7.41
C ARG A 108 -3.11 12.14 -8.07
N LEU A 109 -2.17 11.33 -7.59
CA LEU A 109 -1.90 10.01 -8.15
C LEU A 109 -1.27 9.09 -7.10
N ALA A 110 -2.01 8.04 -6.73
CA ALA A 110 -1.47 6.88 -6.02
C ALA A 110 -1.26 5.76 -7.05
N TYR A 111 -0.01 5.43 -7.34
CA TYR A 111 0.33 4.32 -8.24
C TYR A 111 0.57 3.06 -7.42
N LEU A 112 -0.18 2.00 -7.72
CA LEU A 112 -0.17 0.74 -7.00
C LEU A 112 0.55 -0.33 -7.84
N SER A 113 1.79 -0.65 -7.49
CA SER A 113 2.43 -1.88 -7.94
C SER A 113 2.17 -2.96 -6.89
N ALA A 114 0.91 -3.41 -6.81
CA ALA A 114 0.50 -4.46 -5.88
C ALA A 114 0.25 -5.76 -6.66
N CYS A 115 0.97 -6.82 -6.32
CA CYS A 115 0.99 -8.10 -7.04
C CYS A 115 -0.32 -8.92 -7.00
N SER A 116 -1.48 -8.32 -6.74
CA SER A 116 -2.80 -8.98 -6.89
C SER A 116 -3.98 -8.01 -7.05
N THR A 117 -3.77 -6.69 -7.10
CA THR A 117 -4.87 -5.75 -7.39
C THR A 117 -5.42 -5.91 -8.81
N ALA A 118 -4.60 -6.39 -9.75
CA ALA A 118 -4.98 -6.62 -11.15
C ALA A 118 -5.39 -8.08 -11.47
N GLN A 119 -5.42 -9.00 -10.50
CA GLN A 119 -5.80 -10.39 -10.74
C GLN A 119 -7.27 -10.63 -10.43
N SER A 120 -8.15 -10.00 -11.21
CA SER A 120 -9.54 -10.44 -11.33
C SER A 120 -9.55 -11.87 -11.85
N LYS A 121 -10.03 -12.83 -11.07
CA LYS A 121 -10.33 -14.21 -11.55
C LYS A 121 -11.58 -14.24 -12.45
N SER A 122 -11.68 -13.29 -13.38
CA SER A 122 -12.66 -13.27 -14.45
C SER A 122 -12.02 -12.56 -15.64
N GLY A 123 -11.89 -13.28 -16.75
CA GLY A 123 -11.19 -12.87 -17.97
C GLY A 123 -11.84 -11.73 -18.76
N GLN A 124 -12.33 -10.70 -18.09
CA GLN A 124 -12.91 -9.53 -18.73
C GLN A 124 -12.79 -8.34 -17.78
N HIS A 125 -12.42 -7.19 -18.35
CA HIS A 125 -12.24 -5.87 -17.73
C HIS A 125 -10.79 -5.51 -17.35
N ARG A 126 -10.19 -4.77 -18.29
CA ARG A 126 -8.96 -3.97 -18.16
C ARG A 126 -9.31 -2.63 -17.50
N ASP A 127 -8.31 -2.07 -16.81
CA ASP A 127 -8.26 -0.73 -16.21
C ASP A 127 -9.19 -0.46 -15.01
N GLU A 128 -8.64 -0.62 -13.80
CA GLU A 128 -9.09 0.14 -12.62
C GLU A 128 -8.14 1.33 -12.41
N VAL A 129 -8.41 2.44 -13.11
CA VAL A 129 -7.87 3.75 -12.72
C VAL A 129 -8.78 4.28 -11.61
N LEU A 130 -8.35 4.14 -10.35
CA LEU A 130 -9.01 4.79 -9.22
C LEU A 130 -8.68 6.29 -9.25
N HIS A 131 -9.61 7.09 -9.78
CA HIS A 131 -9.57 8.54 -9.64
C HIS A 131 -9.89 8.93 -8.18
N VAL A 132 -8.89 9.40 -7.45
CA VAL A 132 -9.08 10.07 -6.15
C VAL A 132 -9.49 11.52 -6.45
N TRP A 133 -10.73 11.88 -6.09
CA TRP A 133 -11.27 13.24 -6.21
C TRP A 133 -11.03 14.05 -4.93
#